data_AF-V5NZI1-F1
#
_entry.id   AF-V5NZI1-F1
#
_cell.length_a   1.000
_cell.length_b   1.000
_cell.length_c   1.000
_cell.angle_alpha   90.00
_cell.angle_beta   90.00
_cell.angle_gamma   90.00
#
_symmetry.space_group_name_H-M   'P 1'
#
loop_
_entity.id
_entity.type
_entity.pdbx_description
1 polymer ?
#
loop_
_entity_poly.entity_id
_entity_poly.type
_entity_poly.pdbx_seq_one_letter_code
_entity_poly.pdbx_strand_id
1 'polypeptide(L)'
;MLKILIPTVMLLPTVWMTNPKWLWPTTLAQGLLIALLSLSWLNITTESGWVSLNATMGLDPLSTPLLVLTCWLLPLMILASQNHMNTEPINRQRVYLTLLTSLQMFLIVAFSATEVLLFYVMFEATLIPTLIIITRWGNQTERLNAGTYFLFYTLAGSLPLLVALLLLQNSCGTLSLLTLQHSPFIAMPTVADKFWWAGCLLAFLV
;
A
#
# COMPACT_ATOMS: atom_id res chain seq x y z
N MET A 1 5.53 6.02 12.52
CA MET A 1 4.40 5.54 11.69
C MET A 1 3.03 5.53 12.38
N LEU A 2 2.91 5.01 13.61
CA LEU A 2 1.61 4.88 14.30
C LEU A 2 0.79 6.19 14.43
N LYS A 3 1.46 7.34 14.52
CA LYS A 3 0.81 8.67 14.58
C LYS A 3 -0.10 8.95 13.38
N ILE A 4 0.18 8.37 12.21
CA ILE A 4 -0.62 8.54 10.99
C ILE A 4 -1.50 7.31 10.77
N LEU A 5 -0.96 6.12 11.07
CA LEU A 5 -1.68 4.86 10.90
C LEU A 5 -2.93 4.76 11.80
N ILE A 6 -2.87 5.24 13.04
CA ILE A 6 -4.03 5.21 13.95
C ILE A 6 -5.16 6.10 13.42
N PRO A 7 -4.92 7.39 13.06
CA PRO A 7 -5.92 8.22 12.41
C PRO A 7 -6.51 7.60 11.13
N THR A 8 -5.71 6.96 10.29
CA THR A 8 -6.21 6.31 9.07
C THR A 8 -7.09 5.10 9.37
N VAL A 9 -6.76 4.29 10.39
CA VAL A 9 -7.67 3.22 10.87
C VAL A 9 -8.96 3.81 11.40
N MET A 10 -8.89 4.93 12.12
CA MET A 10 -10.06 5.60 12.69
C MET A 10 -10.98 6.22 11.63
N LEU A 11 -10.55 6.36 10.37
CA LEU A 11 -11.46 6.70 9.26
C LEU A 11 -12.51 5.62 8.99
N LEU A 12 -12.19 4.34 9.21
CA LEU A 12 -13.14 3.25 8.98
C LEU A 12 -14.39 3.36 9.87
N PRO A 13 -14.29 3.46 11.21
CA PRO A 13 -15.47 3.63 12.04
C PRO A 13 -16.18 4.96 11.78
N THR A 14 -15.47 6.04 11.43
CA THR A 14 -16.12 7.33 11.15
C THR A 14 -17.00 7.25 9.89
N VAL A 15 -16.57 6.56 8.83
CA VAL A 15 -17.38 6.35 7.62
C VAL A 15 -18.72 5.66 7.95
N TRP A 16 -18.72 4.70 8.88
CA TRP A 16 -19.93 3.95 9.22
C TRP A 16 -20.83 4.67 10.23
N MET A 17 -20.24 5.39 11.18
CA MET A 17 -20.98 6.05 12.26
C MET A 17 -21.54 7.43 11.88
N THR A 18 -20.99 8.08 10.86
CA THR A 18 -21.40 9.44 10.47
C THR A 18 -22.78 9.50 9.82
N ASN A 19 -23.49 10.59 10.09
CA ASN A 19 -24.77 10.90 9.44
C ASN A 19 -24.58 11.04 7.92
N PRO A 20 -25.52 10.57 7.09
CA PRO A 20 -25.36 10.51 5.64
C PRO A 20 -25.09 11.87 4.99
N LYS A 21 -25.69 12.94 5.54
CA LYS A 21 -25.47 14.32 5.06
C LYS A 21 -24.02 14.80 5.24
N TRP A 22 -23.35 14.31 6.27
CA TRP A 22 -22.01 14.74 6.69
C TRP A 22 -20.92 13.74 6.30
N LEU A 23 -21.29 12.62 5.67
CA LEU A 23 -20.37 11.55 5.32
C LEU A 23 -19.17 12.06 4.49
N TRP A 24 -19.42 12.66 3.32
CA TRP A 24 -18.36 13.16 2.45
C TRP A 24 -17.53 14.30 3.07
N PRO A 25 -18.15 15.37 3.66
CA PRO A 25 -17.38 16.44 4.29
C PRO A 25 -16.51 15.98 5.46
N THR A 26 -17.01 15.05 6.30
CA THR A 26 -16.25 14.58 7.46
C THR A 26 -15.06 13.71 7.06
N THR A 27 -15.25 12.79 6.11
CA THR A 27 -14.18 11.93 5.62
C THR A 27 -13.11 12.73 4.87
N LEU A 28 -13.54 13.75 4.11
CA LEU A 28 -12.63 14.69 3.45
C LEU A 28 -11.81 15.50 4.45
N ALA A 29 -12.46 16.08 5.47
CA ALA A 29 -11.78 16.87 6.49
C ALA A 29 -10.76 16.04 7.27
N GLN A 30 -11.13 14.82 7.67
CA GLN A 30 -10.22 13.90 8.36
C GLN A 30 -9.08 13.44 7.45
N GLY A 31 -9.36 13.14 6.17
CA GLY A 31 -8.35 12.80 5.17
C GLY A 31 -7.34 13.92 4.92
N LEU A 32 -7.80 15.17 4.82
CA LEU A 32 -6.93 16.36 4.70
C LEU A 32 -6.08 16.57 5.95
N LEU A 33 -6.65 16.36 7.14
CA LEU A 33 -5.90 16.47 8.40
C LEU A 33 -4.76 15.45 8.45
N ILE A 34 -5.02 14.22 8.01
CA ILE A 34 -4.01 13.15 7.87
C ILE A 34 -2.93 13.55 6.86
N ALA A 35 -3.32 14.10 5.70
CA ALA A 35 -2.39 14.57 4.68
C ALA A 35 -1.47 15.68 5.19
N LEU A 36 -2.01 16.65 5.95
CA LEU A 36 -1.22 17.72 6.56
C LEU A 36 -0.26 17.18 7.62
N LEU A 37 -0.71 16.24 8.47
CA LEU A 37 0.17 15.60 9.44
C LEU A 37 1.32 14.83 8.78
N SER A 38 1.10 14.26 7.58
CA SER A 38 2.14 13.51 6.85
C SER A 38 3.34 14.38 6.46
N LEU A 39 3.16 15.68 6.27
CA LEU A 39 4.26 16.60 5.96
C LEU A 39 5.33 16.65 7.06
N SER A 40 4.98 16.27 8.30
CA SER A 40 5.95 16.16 9.39
C SER A 40 7.05 15.11 9.12
N TRP A 41 6.81 14.15 8.23
CA TRP A 41 7.78 13.14 7.82
C TRP A 41 8.87 13.67 6.88
N LEU A 42 8.68 14.83 6.24
CA LEU A 42 9.69 15.42 5.35
C LEU A 42 10.88 16.01 6.11
N ASN A 43 10.76 16.19 7.43
CA ASN A 43 11.82 16.73 8.28
C ASN A 43 12.89 15.67 8.62
N ILE A 44 13.38 14.94 7.63
CA ILE A 44 14.44 13.95 7.84
C ILE A 44 15.78 14.66 7.83
N THR A 45 16.50 14.54 8.95
CA THR A 45 17.92 14.86 8.99
C THR A 45 18.69 13.79 8.22
N THR A 46 19.35 14.21 7.14
CA THR A 46 19.98 13.37 6.11
C THR A 46 21.06 12.42 6.63
N GLU A 47 21.55 12.60 7.86
CA GLU A 47 22.72 11.90 8.39
C GLU A 47 22.47 10.44 8.82
N SER A 48 21.24 10.08 9.20
CA SER A 48 20.97 8.77 9.82
C SER A 48 20.33 7.72 8.90
N GLY A 49 19.95 8.10 7.68
CA GLY A 49 19.32 7.23 6.67
C GLY A 49 17.90 6.76 7.03
N TRP A 50 17.71 6.24 8.24
CA TRP A 50 16.45 5.72 8.77
C TRP A 50 15.95 6.55 9.95
N VAL A 51 14.66 6.89 9.93
CA VAL A 51 13.99 7.66 10.98
C VAL A 51 12.73 6.93 11.45
N SER A 52 12.37 7.12 12.73
CA SER A 52 11.15 6.58 13.35
C SER A 52 11.01 5.05 13.26
N LEU A 53 12.12 4.35 13.48
CA LEU A 53 12.22 2.90 13.48
C LEU A 53 11.44 2.27 14.65
N ASN A 54 10.61 1.29 14.30
CA ASN A 54 10.06 0.27 15.18
C ASN A 54 10.51 -1.11 14.66
N ALA A 55 10.14 -2.20 15.35
CA ALA A 55 10.53 -3.55 14.95
C ALA A 55 10.18 -3.90 13.49
N THR A 56 9.02 -3.43 12.99
CA THR A 56 8.49 -3.79 11.67
C THR A 56 8.31 -2.60 10.72
N MET A 57 8.54 -1.36 11.18
CA MET A 57 8.29 -0.16 10.38
C MET A 57 9.42 0.85 10.51
N GLY A 58 9.74 1.54 9.42
CA GLY A 58 10.76 2.58 9.34
C GLY A 58 10.45 3.58 8.25
N LEU A 59 11.13 4.72 8.29
CA LEU A 59 11.13 5.74 7.24
C LEU A 59 12.55 5.91 6.72
N ASP A 60 12.68 6.03 5.41
CA ASP A 60 13.93 6.30 4.70
C ASP A 60 13.67 7.41 3.65
N PRO A 61 14.71 8.04 3.07
CA PRO A 61 14.51 9.15 2.14
C PRO A 61 13.72 8.77 0.87
N LEU A 62 13.61 7.47 0.53
CA LEU A 62 12.83 6.99 -0.60
C LEU A 62 11.35 6.76 -0.26
N SER A 63 11.04 6.14 0.87
CA SER A 63 9.66 5.89 1.31
C SER A 63 8.93 7.16 1.70
N THR A 64 9.62 8.17 2.24
CA THR A 64 8.94 9.35 2.81
C THR A 64 8.16 10.19 1.79
N PRO A 65 8.68 10.51 0.59
CA PRO A 65 7.87 11.20 -0.41
C PRO A 65 6.69 10.36 -0.89
N LEU A 66 6.86 9.04 -1.04
CA LEU A 66 5.80 8.11 -1.44
C LEU A 66 4.70 8.04 -0.38
N LEU A 67 5.06 7.97 0.89
CA LEU A 67 4.13 7.97 2.02
C LEU A 67 3.35 9.27 2.13
N VAL A 68 4.02 10.42 1.97
CA VAL A 68 3.33 11.72 1.93
C VAL A 68 2.36 11.77 0.77
N LEU A 69 2.78 11.34 -0.43
CA LEU A 69 1.92 11.28 -1.61
C LEU A 69 0.69 10.40 -1.36
N THR A 70 0.86 9.21 -0.75
CA THR A 70 -0.27 8.32 -0.46
C THR A 70 -1.28 8.96 0.49
N CYS A 71 -0.82 9.73 1.48
CA CYS A 71 -1.70 10.46 2.39
C CYS A 71 -2.45 11.58 1.70
N TRP A 72 -1.81 12.25 0.74
CA TRP A 72 -2.44 13.29 -0.08
C TRP A 72 -3.44 12.71 -1.08
N LEU A 73 -3.21 11.53 -1.65
CA LEU A 73 -4.12 10.95 -2.64
C LEU A 73 -5.52 10.67 -2.09
N LEU A 74 -5.67 10.27 -0.82
CA LEU A 74 -7.00 9.97 -0.26
C LEU A 74 -7.99 11.15 -0.35
N PRO A 75 -7.73 12.35 0.21
CA PRO A 75 -8.66 13.47 0.10
C PRO A 75 -8.92 13.90 -1.35
N LEU A 76 -7.92 13.79 -2.24
CA LEU A 76 -8.11 14.07 -3.67
C LEU A 76 -9.04 13.05 -4.35
N MET A 77 -8.89 11.77 -4.04
CA MET A 77 -9.79 10.72 -4.55
C MET A 77 -11.22 10.88 -4.03
N ILE A 78 -11.39 11.29 -2.77
CA ILE A 78 -12.71 11.59 -2.18
C ILE A 78 -13.37 12.75 -2.93
N LEU A 79 -12.64 13.84 -3.20
CA LEU A 79 -13.15 14.97 -3.99
C LEU A 79 -13.57 14.56 -5.40
N ALA A 80 -12.71 13.81 -6.09
CA ALA A 80 -12.97 13.38 -7.47
C ALA A 80 -14.16 12.43 -7.60
N SER A 81 -14.35 11.53 -6.63
CA SER A 81 -15.38 10.49 -6.68
C SER A 81 -16.76 10.92 -6.19
N GLN A 82 -16.85 12.00 -5.39
CA GLN A 82 -18.10 12.43 -4.76
C GLN A 82 -19.24 12.60 -5.77
N ASN A 83 -19.00 13.30 -6.89
CA ASN A 83 -20.06 13.58 -7.86
C ASN A 83 -20.58 12.32 -8.54
N HIS A 84 -19.67 11.41 -8.90
CA HIS A 84 -20.02 10.13 -9.52
C HIS A 84 -20.83 9.22 -8.58
N MET A 85 -20.55 9.31 -7.28
CA MET A 85 -21.15 8.43 -6.26
C MET A 85 -22.45 8.94 -5.67
N ASN A 86 -22.84 10.18 -5.95
CA ASN A 86 -24.06 10.80 -5.43
C ASN A 86 -25.35 10.02 -5.77
N THR A 87 -25.36 9.28 -6.88
CA THR A 87 -26.51 8.48 -7.34
C THR A 87 -26.58 7.10 -6.68
N GLU A 88 -25.50 6.61 -6.08
CA GLU A 88 -25.45 5.31 -5.42
C GLU A 88 -26.10 5.36 -4.02
N PRO A 89 -26.73 4.27 -3.54
CA PRO A 89 -27.27 4.20 -2.20
C PRO A 89 -26.18 4.38 -1.13
N ILE A 90 -26.57 4.95 0.01
CA ILE A 90 -25.64 5.34 1.08
C ILE A 90 -24.71 4.22 1.55
N ASN A 91 -25.21 2.98 1.63
CA ASN A 91 -24.40 1.83 2.04
C ASN A 91 -23.28 1.55 1.04
N ARG A 92 -23.51 1.75 -0.27
CA ARG A 92 -22.46 1.58 -1.28
C ARG A 92 -21.46 2.72 -1.27
N GLN A 93 -21.90 3.95 -1.00
CA GLN A 93 -20.98 5.07 -0.76
C GLN A 93 -20.06 4.79 0.44
N ARG A 94 -20.62 4.27 1.54
CA ARG A 94 -19.84 3.85 2.73
C ARG A 94 -18.82 2.76 2.39
N VAL A 95 -19.25 1.71 1.68
CA VAL A 95 -18.33 0.64 1.27
C VAL A 95 -17.21 1.19 0.38
N TYR A 96 -17.51 2.07 -0.56
CA TYR A 96 -16.49 2.67 -1.41
C TYR A 96 -15.46 3.49 -0.61
N LEU A 97 -15.91 4.33 0.33
CA LEU A 97 -14.99 5.05 1.21
C LEU A 97 -14.19 4.10 2.10
N THR A 98 -14.76 2.97 2.54
CA THR A 98 -14.00 1.95 3.28
C THR A 98 -12.94 1.26 2.42
N LEU A 99 -13.20 1.09 1.12
CA LEU A 99 -12.21 0.54 0.18
C LEU A 99 -11.09 1.54 -0.09
N LEU A 100 -11.40 2.82 -0.29
CA LEU A 100 -10.37 3.86 -0.44
C LEU A 100 -9.49 4.00 0.81
N THR A 101 -10.09 3.97 2.00
CA THR A 101 -9.35 4.07 3.27
C THR A 101 -8.52 2.81 3.56
N SER A 102 -9.04 1.61 3.29
CA SER A 102 -8.26 0.36 3.40
C SER A 102 -7.11 0.30 2.40
N LEU A 103 -7.30 0.81 1.18
CA LEU A 103 -6.22 0.96 0.20
C LEU A 103 -5.11 1.87 0.73
N GLN A 104 -5.45 3.06 1.26
CA GLN A 104 -4.46 3.96 1.88
C GLN A 104 -3.74 3.27 3.04
N MET A 105 -4.47 2.56 3.89
CA MET A 105 -3.91 1.81 5.02
C MET A 105 -2.85 0.80 4.58
N PHE A 106 -3.16 -0.03 3.58
CA PHE A 106 -2.21 -1.03 3.07
C PHE A 106 -0.98 -0.38 2.45
N LEU A 107 -1.14 0.71 1.69
CA LEU A 107 -0.01 1.44 1.12
C LEU A 107 0.90 2.07 2.19
N ILE A 108 0.33 2.64 3.26
CA ILE A 108 1.13 3.20 4.36
C ILE A 108 1.96 2.10 5.03
N VAL A 109 1.39 0.92 5.26
CA VAL A 109 2.16 -0.18 5.84
C VAL A 109 3.19 -0.73 4.86
N ALA A 110 2.84 -0.87 3.57
CA ALA A 110 3.76 -1.38 2.55
C ALA A 110 5.02 -0.51 2.44
N PHE A 111 4.87 0.80 2.22
CA PHE A 111 6.03 1.70 2.07
C PHE A 111 6.82 1.92 3.36
N SER A 112 6.26 1.57 4.51
CA SER A 112 6.97 1.70 5.79
C SER A 112 7.54 0.39 6.31
N ALA A 113 7.29 -0.75 5.67
CA ALA A 113 7.73 -2.05 6.15
C ALA A 113 9.26 -2.18 6.12
N THR A 114 9.85 -2.61 7.24
CA THR A 114 11.29 -2.94 7.31
C THR A 114 11.59 -4.38 6.89
N GLU A 115 10.62 -5.28 7.03
CA GLU A 115 10.70 -6.68 6.60
C GLU A 115 10.14 -6.82 5.18
N VAL A 116 10.92 -7.39 4.26
CA VAL A 116 10.51 -7.51 2.85
C VAL A 116 9.29 -8.42 2.67
N LEU A 117 9.11 -9.42 3.55
CA LEU A 117 7.90 -10.26 3.54
C LEU A 117 6.65 -9.47 3.93
N LEU A 118 6.76 -8.55 4.90
CA LEU A 118 5.65 -7.69 5.29
C LEU A 118 5.28 -6.73 4.15
N PHE A 119 6.29 -6.18 3.46
CA PHE A 119 6.07 -5.41 2.24
C PHE A 119 5.28 -6.22 1.20
N TYR A 120 5.70 -7.45 0.92
CA TYR A 120 5.02 -8.33 -0.04
C TYR A 120 3.55 -8.58 0.32
N VAL A 121 3.27 -8.96 1.58
CA VAL A 121 1.90 -9.22 2.03
C VAL A 121 1.03 -7.97 1.92
N MET A 122 1.55 -6.81 2.29
CA MET A 122 0.80 -5.55 2.21
C MET A 122 0.61 -5.07 0.77
N PHE A 123 1.61 -5.29 -0.08
CA PHE A 123 1.52 -5.02 -1.52
C PHE A 123 0.40 -5.85 -2.17
N GLU A 124 0.37 -7.15 -1.93
CA GLU A 124 -0.71 -8.04 -2.41
C GLU A 124 -2.07 -7.68 -1.81
N ALA A 125 -2.11 -7.27 -0.53
CA ALA A 125 -3.35 -6.83 0.11
C ALA A 125 -3.98 -5.61 -0.59
N THR A 126 -3.19 -4.75 -1.23
CA THR A 126 -3.73 -3.62 -2.02
C THR A 126 -4.55 -4.06 -3.24
N LEU A 127 -4.31 -5.27 -3.76
CA LEU A 127 -5.06 -5.80 -4.91
C LEU A 127 -6.54 -6.00 -4.58
N ILE A 128 -6.88 -6.32 -3.33
CA ILE A 128 -8.26 -6.61 -2.94
C ILE A 128 -9.13 -5.34 -3.03
N PRO A 129 -8.81 -4.21 -2.35
CA PRO A 129 -9.60 -3.00 -2.48
C PRO A 129 -9.64 -2.45 -3.91
N THR A 130 -8.50 -2.47 -4.62
CA THR A 130 -8.40 -1.96 -5.99
C THR A 130 -9.27 -2.76 -6.97
N LEU A 131 -9.23 -4.08 -6.91
CA LEU A 131 -10.05 -4.94 -7.75
C LEU A 131 -11.55 -4.72 -7.50
N ILE A 132 -11.96 -4.61 -6.23
CA ILE A 132 -13.36 -4.35 -5.89
C ILE A 132 -13.78 -2.98 -6.43
N ILE A 133 -12.92 -1.95 -6.33
CA ILE A 133 -13.19 -0.62 -6.89
C ILE A 133 -13.40 -0.69 -8.41
N ILE A 134 -12.47 -1.31 -9.15
CA ILE A 134 -12.49 -1.40 -10.61
C ILE A 134 -13.74 -2.17 -11.08
N THR A 135 -13.95 -3.37 -10.55
CA THR A 135 -15.02 -4.27 -11.03
C THR A 135 -16.41 -3.78 -10.67
N ARG A 136 -16.57 -3.07 -9.54
CA ARG A 136 -17.88 -2.65 -9.04
C ARG A 136 -18.27 -1.23 -9.47
N TRP A 137 -17.35 -0.27 -9.42
CA TRP A 137 -17.61 1.15 -9.71
C TRP A 137 -16.93 1.64 -10.99
N GLY A 138 -16.31 0.78 -11.78
CA GLY A 138 -15.93 1.11 -13.16
C GLY A 138 -17.17 1.37 -14.03
N ASN A 139 -17.14 2.38 -14.89
CA ASN A 139 -18.30 2.79 -15.69
C ASN A 139 -18.54 1.88 -16.92
N GLN A 140 -17.46 1.38 -17.54
CA GLN A 140 -17.54 0.60 -18.78
C GLN A 140 -17.78 -0.89 -18.53
N THR A 141 -18.37 -1.59 -19.50
CA THR A 141 -18.61 -3.04 -19.47
C THR A 141 -17.30 -3.84 -19.37
N GLU A 142 -16.23 -3.34 -19.98
CA GLU A 142 -14.89 -3.94 -19.97
C GLU A 142 -14.21 -3.94 -18.60
N ARG A 143 -14.83 -3.34 -17.56
CA ARG A 143 -14.29 -3.30 -16.19
C ARG A 143 -14.01 -4.67 -15.59
N LEU A 144 -14.80 -5.69 -15.96
CA LEU A 144 -14.58 -7.06 -15.49
C LEU A 144 -13.32 -7.64 -16.13
N ASN A 145 -13.14 -7.44 -17.44
CA ASN A 145 -11.95 -7.89 -18.15
C ASN A 145 -10.71 -7.15 -17.64
N ALA A 146 -10.77 -5.83 -17.47
CA ALA A 146 -9.70 -5.03 -16.89
C ALA A 146 -9.34 -5.51 -15.48
N GLY A 147 -10.34 -5.81 -14.64
CA GLY A 147 -10.13 -6.38 -13.31
C GLY A 147 -9.45 -7.76 -13.34
N THR A 148 -9.83 -8.63 -14.29
CA THR A 148 -9.17 -9.93 -14.45
C THR A 148 -7.72 -9.79 -14.91
N TYR A 149 -7.44 -8.92 -15.88
CA TYR A 149 -6.07 -8.67 -16.34
C TYR A 149 -5.20 -8.11 -15.22
N PHE A 150 -5.72 -7.12 -14.50
CA PHE A 150 -5.03 -6.54 -13.34
C PHE A 150 -4.64 -7.62 -12.32
N LEU A 151 -5.58 -8.45 -11.89
CA LEU A 151 -5.28 -9.49 -10.89
C LEU A 151 -4.33 -10.57 -11.40
N PHE A 152 -4.54 -11.08 -12.62
CA PHE A 152 -3.72 -12.19 -13.11
C PHE A 152 -2.30 -11.76 -13.44
N TYR A 153 -2.12 -10.55 -13.98
CA TYR A 153 -0.77 -10.07 -14.26
C TYR A 153 -0.01 -9.82 -12.96
N THR A 154 -0.64 -9.17 -11.96
CA THR A 154 0.04 -8.90 -10.69
C THR A 154 0.40 -10.18 -9.95
N LEU A 155 -0.54 -11.13 -9.82
CA LEU A 155 -0.29 -12.41 -9.15
C LEU A 155 0.74 -13.29 -9.89
N ALA A 156 0.68 -13.34 -11.21
CA ALA A 156 1.64 -14.13 -11.99
C ALA A 156 3.06 -13.57 -11.86
N GLY A 157 3.21 -12.24 -11.80
CA GLY A 157 4.49 -11.58 -11.56
C GLY A 157 4.98 -11.72 -10.12
N SER A 158 4.08 -11.70 -9.14
CA SER A 158 4.44 -11.63 -7.72
C SER A 158 4.67 -12.99 -7.04
N LEU A 159 4.06 -14.08 -7.53
CA LEU A 159 4.30 -15.42 -6.99
C LEU A 159 5.78 -15.87 -7.11
N PRO A 160 6.48 -15.66 -8.24
CA PRO A 160 7.92 -15.89 -8.33
C PRO A 160 8.72 -15.11 -7.28
N LEU A 161 8.34 -13.85 -7.02
CA LEU A 161 8.96 -13.03 -5.98
C LEU A 161 8.77 -13.65 -4.59
N LEU A 162 7.59 -14.17 -4.27
CA LEU A 162 7.35 -14.86 -2.99
C LEU A 162 8.28 -16.05 -2.80
N VAL A 163 8.40 -16.91 -3.83
CA VAL A 163 9.31 -18.06 -3.79
C VAL A 163 10.75 -17.60 -3.59
N ALA A 164 11.17 -16.54 -4.30
CA ALA A 164 12.50 -15.97 -4.17
C ALA A 164 12.79 -15.44 -2.75
N LEU A 165 11.82 -14.77 -2.12
CA LEU A 165 11.93 -14.25 -0.75
C LEU A 165 12.00 -15.37 0.30
N LEU A 166 11.21 -16.44 0.14
CA LEU A 166 11.25 -17.60 1.05
C LEU A 166 12.60 -18.33 0.98
N LEU A 167 13.17 -18.46 -0.22
CA LEU A 167 14.51 -19.02 -0.39
C LEU A 167 15.57 -18.14 0.28
N LEU A 168 15.47 -16.81 0.14
CA LEU A 168 16.39 -15.88 0.78
C LEU A 168 16.26 -15.90 2.31
N GLN A 169 15.05 -16.01 2.83
CA GLN A 169 14.82 -16.16 4.27
C GLN A 169 15.49 -17.43 4.82
N ASN A 170 15.45 -18.54 4.06
CA ASN A 170 16.07 -19.79 4.48
C ASN A 170 17.61 -19.73 4.44
N SER A 171 18.21 -18.96 3.53
CA SER A 171 19.67 -18.83 3.42
C SER A 171 20.26 -17.78 4.37
N CYS A 172 19.64 -16.61 4.47
CA CYS A 172 20.13 -15.48 5.28
C CYS A 172 19.61 -15.50 6.72
N GLY A 173 18.52 -16.23 7.00
CA GLY A 173 17.86 -16.27 8.31
C GLY A 173 17.00 -15.05 8.65
N THR A 174 17.15 -13.94 7.93
CA THR A 174 16.34 -12.71 8.09
C THR A 174 16.03 -12.04 6.75
N LEU A 175 14.87 -11.38 6.68
CA LEU A 175 14.42 -10.55 5.55
C LEU A 175 14.36 -9.06 5.91
N SER A 176 14.94 -8.68 7.05
CA SER A 176 14.95 -7.28 7.49
C SER A 176 15.90 -6.49 6.61
N LEU A 177 15.41 -5.41 6.01
CA LEU A 177 16.19 -4.58 5.09
C LEU A 177 17.41 -3.93 5.77
N LEU A 178 17.34 -3.75 7.09
CA LEU A 178 18.42 -3.23 7.92
C LEU A 178 19.57 -4.23 8.12
N THR A 179 19.25 -5.53 8.26
CA THR A 179 20.27 -6.58 8.52
C THR A 179 20.75 -7.26 7.25
N LEU A 180 19.95 -7.26 6.19
CA LEU A 180 20.24 -7.99 4.95
C LEU A 180 21.52 -7.50 4.28
N GLN A 181 21.88 -6.22 4.41
CA GLN A 181 23.16 -5.67 3.95
C GLN A 181 24.39 -6.31 4.62
N HIS A 182 24.23 -6.93 5.79
CA HIS A 182 25.30 -7.60 6.52
C HIS A 182 25.29 -9.12 6.34
N SER A 183 24.38 -9.64 5.52
CA SER A 183 24.31 -11.07 5.20
C SER A 183 25.52 -11.49 4.34
N PRO A 184 25.98 -12.75 4.46
CA PRO A 184 27.12 -13.22 3.69
C PRO A 184 26.80 -13.19 2.19
N PHE A 185 27.79 -12.83 1.39
CA PHE A 185 27.64 -12.81 -0.07
C PHE A 185 27.25 -14.20 -0.59
N ILE A 186 26.06 -14.28 -1.21
CA ILE A 186 25.61 -15.48 -1.93
C ILE A 186 26.24 -15.43 -3.32
N ALA A 187 27.24 -16.28 -3.56
CA ALA A 187 27.74 -16.47 -4.91
C ALA A 187 26.64 -17.09 -5.77
N MET A 188 26.44 -16.54 -6.98
CA MET A 188 25.40 -16.95 -7.93
C MET A 188 26.00 -17.70 -9.13
N PRO A 189 26.66 -18.87 -8.96
CA PRO A 189 27.36 -19.53 -10.07
C PRO A 189 26.42 -20.31 -11.01
N THR A 190 25.19 -20.61 -10.62
CA THR A 190 24.32 -21.54 -11.34
C THR A 190 23.28 -20.83 -12.22
N VAL A 191 22.69 -21.58 -13.15
CA VAL A 191 21.55 -21.08 -13.95
C VAL A 191 20.32 -20.82 -13.07
N ALA A 192 20.16 -21.56 -11.97
CA ALA A 192 19.06 -21.37 -11.01
C ALA A 192 19.08 -19.96 -10.39
N ASP A 193 20.27 -19.43 -10.15
CA ASP A 193 20.47 -18.09 -9.61
C ASP A 193 19.99 -16.98 -10.58
N LYS A 194 20.15 -17.21 -11.89
CA LYS A 194 19.60 -16.30 -12.92
C LYS A 194 18.08 -16.31 -12.94
N PHE A 195 17.46 -17.48 -12.73
CA PHE A 195 16.01 -17.60 -12.60
C PHE A 195 15.50 -16.94 -11.32
N TRP A 196 16.22 -17.07 -10.21
CA TRP A 196 15.89 -16.38 -8.96
C TRP A 196 15.92 -14.86 -9.13
N TRP A 197 17.00 -14.34 -9.74
CA TRP A 197 17.10 -12.91 -10.06
C TRP A 197 15.96 -12.42 -10.97
N ALA A 198 15.62 -13.20 -12.02
CA ALA A 198 14.48 -12.89 -12.88
C ALA A 198 13.15 -12.90 -12.10
N GLY A 199 12.97 -13.86 -11.20
CA GLY A 199 11.81 -13.94 -10.30
C GLY A 199 11.65 -12.70 -9.41
N CYS A 200 12.75 -12.14 -8.92
CA CYS A 200 12.74 -10.89 -8.15
C CYS A 200 12.30 -9.67 -8.98
N LEU A 201 12.57 -9.65 -10.28
CA LEU A 201 12.26 -8.51 -11.15
C LEU A 201 10.89 -8.57 -11.81
N LEU A 202 10.38 -9.77 -12.11
CA LEU A 202 9.10 -9.95 -12.82
C LEU A 202 7.93 -9.25 -12.13
N ALA A 203 7.92 -9.23 -10.80
CA ALA A 203 6.88 -8.58 -10.01
C ALA A 203 6.76 -7.06 -10.25
N PHE A 204 7.81 -6.41 -10.73
CA PHE A 204 7.85 -4.96 -10.95
C PHE A 204 7.77 -4.56 -12.44
N LEU A 205 7.68 -5.54 -13.35
CA LEU A 205 7.57 -5.29 -14.80
C LEU A 205 6.11 -5.19 -15.25
N VAL A 206 5.20 -5.81 -14.50
CA VAL A 206 3.74 -5.77 -14.71
C VAL A 206 3.17 -4.40 -14.38
#